data_AF-A0AAU4RM04-F1
#
_entry.id   AF-A0AAU4RM04-F1
#
_cell.length_a   1.000
_cell.length_b   1.000
_cell.length_c   1.000
_cell.angle_alpha   90.00
_cell.angle_beta   90.00
_cell.angle_gamma   90.00
#
_symmetry.space_group_name_H-M   'P 1'
#
loop_
_entity.id
_entity.type
_entity.pdbx_description
1 polymer ?
#
loop_
_entity_poly.entity_id
_entity_poly.type
_entity_poly.pdbx_seq_one_letter_code
_entity_poly.pdbx_strand_id
1 'polypeptide(L)' 'MNAEVKALRELLEAVCEALTPPDGDVDDRRIVDRAAWARTTIRGALDEDPRDVGWNADYLRRKMREDEAAAK' A
#
# COMPACT_ATOMS: atom_id res chain seq x y z
N MET A 1 5.51 21.64 -6.61
CA MET A 1 4.74 20.85 -5.63
C MET A 1 5.70 20.46 -4.51
N ASN A 2 5.35 20.66 -3.24
CA ASN A 2 6.20 20.27 -2.10
C ASN A 2 6.41 18.74 -2.12
N ALA A 3 7.64 18.28 -1.82
CA ALA A 3 8.01 16.86 -1.78
C ALA A 3 7.12 16.07 -0.80
N GLU A 4 6.75 16.67 0.34
CA GLU A 4 5.85 16.05 1.33
C GLU A 4 4.44 15.84 0.76
N VAL A 5 3.91 16.84 0.04
CA VAL A 5 2.60 16.76 -0.62
C VAL A 5 2.62 15.70 -1.72
N LYS A 6 3.73 15.54 -2.43
CA LYS A 6 3.90 14.49 -3.43
C LYS A 6 3.90 13.11 -2.77
N ALA A 7 4.70 12.91 -1.73
CA ALA A 7 4.78 11.64 -0.99
C ALA A 7 3.42 11.24 -0.38
N LEU A 8 2.68 12.21 0.17
CA LEU A 8 1.33 11.96 0.69
C LEU A 8 0.37 11.51 -0.42
N ARG A 9 0.40 12.15 -1.60
CA ARG A 9 -0.43 11.74 -2.74
C ARG A 9 -0.09 10.33 -3.21
N GLU A 10 1.19 10.02 -3.34
CA GLU A 10 1.65 8.69 -3.74
C GLU A 10 1.23 7.61 -2.75
N LEU A 11 1.26 7.91 -1.44
CA LEU A 11 0.75 7.01 -0.40
C LEU A 11 -0.76 6.79 -0.53
N LEU A 12 -1.53 7.86 -0.72
CA LEU A 12 -2.98 7.77 -0.89
C LEU A 12 -3.36 6.97 -2.14
N GLU A 13 -2.65 7.16 -3.26
CA GLU A 13 -2.83 6.37 -4.47
C GLU A 13 -2.55 4.88 -4.22
N ALA A 14 -1.44 4.55 -3.57
CA ALA A 14 -1.10 3.16 -3.24
C ALA A 14 -2.14 2.50 -2.31
N VAL A 15 -2.73 3.26 -1.38
CA VAL A 15 -3.83 2.78 -0.52
C VAL A 15 -5.08 2.51 -1.35
N CYS A 16 -5.44 3.42 -2.27
CA CYS A 16 -6.57 3.21 -3.16
C CYS A 16 -6.38 1.98 -4.05
N GLU A 17 -5.17 1.78 -4.60
CA GLU A 17 -4.79 0.59 -5.37
C GLU A 17 -4.99 -0.69 -4.52
N ALA A 18 -4.51 -0.71 -3.28
CA ALA A 18 -4.64 -1.88 -2.39
C ALA A 18 -6.10 -2.20 -2.03
N LEU A 19 -6.94 -1.18 -1.84
CA LEU A 19 -8.35 -1.35 -1.49
C LEU A 19 -9.26 -1.53 -2.71
N THR A 20 -8.74 -1.37 -3.92
CA THR A 20 -9.48 -1.54 -5.18
C THR A 20 -8.77 -2.56 -6.07
N PRO A 21 -8.87 -3.86 -5.75
CA PRO A 21 -8.33 -4.93 -6.58
C PRO A 21 -8.81 -4.82 -8.04
N PRO A 22 -8.03 -5.32 -9.02
CA PRO A 22 -8.49 -5.44 -10.40
C PRO A 22 -9.77 -6.27 -10.49
N ASP A 23 -10.65 -5.91 -11.44
CA ASP A 23 -11.87 -6.66 -11.71
C ASP A 23 -11.56 -8.14 -11.97
N GLY A 24 -12.26 -9.03 -11.27
CA GLY A 24 -12.07 -10.49 -11.34
C GLY A 24 -11.23 -11.09 -10.22
N ASP A 25 -10.63 -10.26 -9.35
CA ASP A 25 -9.94 -10.72 -8.14
C ASP A 25 -10.97 -11.03 -7.03
N VAL A 26 -11.55 -12.23 -7.09
CA VAL A 26 -12.62 -12.72 -6.18
C VAL A 26 -12.10 -13.49 -4.96
N ASP A 27 -10.79 -13.51 -4.73
CA ASP A 27 -10.23 -14.19 -3.56
C ASP A 27 -10.36 -13.29 -2.31
N ASP A 28 -11.36 -13.60 -1.48
CA ASP A 28 -11.61 -12.93 -0.21
C ASP A 28 -10.37 -12.83 0.69
N ARG A 29 -9.47 -13.83 0.67
CA ARG A 29 -8.24 -13.79 1.48
C ARG A 29 -7.30 -12.70 0.99
N ARG A 30 -7.19 -12.55 -0.31
CA ARG A 30 -6.34 -11.55 -0.95
C ARG A 30 -6.84 -10.13 -0.70
N ILE A 31 -8.15 -9.94 -0.70
CA ILE A 31 -8.79 -8.67 -0.31
C ILE A 31 -8.44 -8.33 1.15
N VAL A 32 -8.53 -9.32 2.05
CA VAL A 32 -8.17 -9.15 3.48
C VAL A 32 -6.69 -8.81 3.65
N ASP A 33 -5.79 -9.52 2.97
CA ASP A 33 -4.35 -9.30 3.06
C ASP A 33 -3.96 -7.91 2.55
N ARG A 34 -4.54 -7.48 1.42
CA ARG A 34 -4.30 -6.12 0.89
C ARG A 34 -4.83 -5.03 1.83
N ALA A 35 -6.02 -5.22 2.42
CA ALA A 35 -6.54 -4.30 3.42
C ALA A 35 -5.64 -4.25 4.67
N ALA A 36 -5.07 -5.39 5.08
CA ALA A 36 -4.11 -5.45 6.19
C ALA A 36 -2.80 -4.73 5.88
N TRP A 37 -2.27 -4.84 4.66
CA TRP A 37 -1.08 -4.10 4.23
C TRP A 37 -1.34 -2.61 4.16
N ALA A 38 -2.48 -2.18 3.60
CA ALA A 38 -2.86 -0.77 3.57
C ALA A 38 -2.96 -0.17 4.98
N ARG A 39 -3.63 -0.88 5.91
CA ARG A 39 -3.74 -0.46 7.32
C ARG A 39 -2.37 -0.35 8.00
N THR A 40 -1.52 -1.36 7.83
CA THR A 40 -0.15 -1.36 8.41
C THR A 40 0.67 -0.21 7.83
N THR A 41 0.53 0.04 6.52
CA THR A 41 1.25 1.12 5.83
C THR A 41 0.85 2.49 6.38
N ILE A 42 -0.45 2.75 6.50
CA ILE A 42 -0.96 4.00 7.07
C ILE A 42 -0.51 4.17 8.52
N ARG A 43 -0.53 3.10 9.33
CA ARG A 43 -0.07 3.18 10.72
C ARG A 43 1.41 3.50 10.82
N GLY A 44 2.26 2.82 10.06
CA GLY A 44 3.70 3.13 10.03
C GLY A 44 3.98 4.56 9.57
N ALA A 45 3.32 5.03 8.50
CA ALA A 45 3.47 6.40 8.01
C ALA A 45 3.01 7.49 9.01
N LEU A 46 2.10 7.15 9.93
CA LEU A 46 1.61 8.07 10.98
C LEU A 46 2.41 7.97 12.28
N ASP A 47 2.97 6.80 12.59
CA ASP A 47 3.69 6.53 13.84
C ASP A 47 5.20 6.84 13.74
N GLU A 48 5.78 6.89 12.54
CA GLU A 48 7.24 7.07 12.33
C GLU A 48 7.72 8.53 12.17
N ASP A 49 8.97 8.76 12.59
CA ASP A 49 9.76 9.94 12.23
C ASP A 49 9.87 10.01 10.69
N PRO A 50 9.57 11.14 10.03
CA PRO A 50 9.62 11.28 8.57
C PRO A 50 11.01 11.02 7.94
N ARG A 51 12.04 10.73 8.75
CA ARG A 51 13.38 10.32 8.32
C ARG A 51 13.61 8.80 8.34
N ASP A 52 12.71 8.03 8.94
CA ASP A 52 12.76 6.56 8.87
C ASP A 52 12.14 6.10 7.53
N VAL A 53 12.74 5.10 6.88
CA VAL A 53 12.39 4.72 5.50
C VAL A 53 11.10 3.87 5.45
N GLY A 54 10.34 3.82 6.55
CA GLY A 54 9.30 2.84 6.76
C GLY A 54 8.03 3.07 5.97
N TRP A 55 7.29 1.97 5.91
CA TRP A 55 5.90 1.79 5.49
C TRP A 55 5.30 2.91 4.63
N ASN A 56 5.79 3.04 3.40
CA ASN A 56 5.38 4.07 2.44
C ASN A 56 4.73 3.47 1.18
N ALA A 57 4.46 4.30 0.17
CA ALA A 57 3.87 3.87 -1.09
C ALA A 57 4.67 2.74 -1.78
N ASP A 58 6.01 2.81 -1.74
CA ASP A 58 6.88 1.81 -2.36
C ASP A 58 6.81 0.47 -1.61
N TYR A 59 6.73 0.51 -0.28
CA TYR A 59 6.49 -0.69 0.54
C TYR A 59 5.19 -1.38 0.11
N LEU A 60 4.08 -0.62 0.06
CA LEU A 60 2.76 -1.18 -0.24
C LEU A 60 2.71 -1.75 -1.66
N ARG A 61 3.23 -1.02 -2.64
CA ARG A 61 3.32 -1.49 -4.04
C ARG A 61 4.22 -2.70 -4.20
N ARG A 62 5.30 -2.82 -3.41
CA ARG A 62 6.11 -4.04 -3.38
C ARG A 62 5.29 -5.23 -2.87
N LYS A 63 4.53 -5.07 -1.78
CA LYS A 63 3.66 -6.15 -1.26
C LYS A 63 2.63 -6.61 -2.29
N MET A 64 1.97 -5.67 -2.98
CA MET A 64 1.01 -6.00 -4.05
C MET A 64 1.67 -6.75 -5.21
N ARG A 65 2.87 -6.34 -5.65
CA ARG A 65 3.61 -7.02 -6.72
C ARG A 65 4.08 -8.43 -6.32
N GLU A 66 4.52 -8.62 -5.09
CA GLU A 66 4.90 -9.94 -4.55
C GLU A 66 3.70 -10.90 -4.57
N ASP A 67 2.54 -10.40 -4.16
CA ASP A 67 1.28 -11.13 -4.16
C ASP A 67 0.78 -11.46 -5.57
N GLU A 68 0.84 -10.51 -6.52
CA GLU A 68 0.55 -10.76 -7.93
C GLU A 68 1.48 -11.78 -8.58
N ALA A 69 2.75 -11.79 -8.19
CA ALA A 69 3.72 -12.77 -8.68
C ALA A 69 3.45 -14.18 -8.11
N ALA A 70 2.98 -14.27 -6.87
CA ALA A 70 2.62 -15.54 -6.24
C ALA A 70 1.32 -16.16 -6.79
N ALA A 71 0.43 -15.33 -7.35
CA ALA A 71 -0.85 -15.75 -7.93
C ALA A 71 -0.77 -16.20 -9.41
N LYS A 72 0.40 -16.11 -10.05
CA LYS A 72 0.66 -16.56 -11.44
C LYS A 72 1.30 -17.93 -11.49
#